data_AF-A0A7G8BH89-F1
#
_entry.id   AF-A0A7G8BH89-F1
#
_cell.length_a   1.000
_cell.length_b   1.000
_cell.length_c   1.000
_cell.angle_alpha   90.00
_cell.angle_beta   90.00
_cell.angle_gamma   90.00
#
_symmetry.space_group_name_H-M   'P 1'
#
loop_
_entity.id
_entity.type
_entity.pdbx_description
1 polymer ?
#
loop_
_entity_poly.entity_id
_entity_poly.type
_entity_poly.pdbx_seq_one_letter_code
_entity_poly.pdbx_strand_id
1 'polypeptide(L)'
;MKQFFQTAARQSYLRAAVTVLFIVCLLVPLAGFAQSDAARSVEGKVYGAQSVPQSSAVVYLQDSKTNNIKSFISTQDGSYRFGQLSPDVDYQLWAEYKGKKSDKKTISSFNSKKQLFIDLHLKD
;
A
#
# COMPACT_ATOMS: atom_id res chain seq x y z
N MET A 1 8.79 57.13 -47.93
CA MET A 1 8.04 55.86 -48.02
C MET A 1 8.41 54.98 -46.81
N LYS A 2 7.86 55.26 -45.62
CA LYS A 2 8.29 54.69 -44.32
C LYS A 2 7.31 53.65 -43.74
N GLN A 3 6.54 52.95 -44.57
CA GLN A 3 5.32 52.24 -44.12
C GLN A 3 5.32 50.71 -44.35
N PHE A 4 6.39 50.09 -44.86
CA PHE A 4 6.37 48.66 -45.25
C PHE A 4 7.14 47.68 -44.32
N PHE A 5 7.80 48.16 -43.26
CA PHE A 5 8.67 47.31 -42.42
C PHE A 5 8.06 46.83 -41.08
N GLN A 6 6.84 47.28 -40.71
CA GLN A 6 6.24 46.95 -39.41
C GLN A 6 5.40 45.66 -39.39
N THR A 7 4.99 45.13 -40.55
CA THR A 7 4.00 44.03 -40.63
C THR A 7 4.60 42.64 -40.41
N ALA A 8 5.86 42.43 -40.81
CA ALA A 8 6.53 41.13 -40.74
C ALA A 8 6.88 40.71 -39.30
N ALA A 9 7.25 41.68 -38.45
CA ALA A 9 7.62 41.42 -37.06
C ALA A 9 6.42 40.95 -36.23
N ARG A 10 5.25 41.55 -36.43
CA ARG A 10 4.04 41.21 -35.67
C ARG A 10 3.54 39.79 -35.93
N GLN A 11 3.70 39.30 -37.16
CA GLN A 11 3.36 37.93 -37.57
C GLN A 11 4.32 36.86 -37.03
N SER A 12 5.62 37.17 -36.92
CA SER A 12 6.60 36.25 -36.34
C SER A 12 6.46 36.12 -34.83
N TYR A 13 6.12 37.21 -34.12
CA TYR A 13 5.80 37.15 -32.67
C TYR A 13 4.53 36.33 -32.39
N LEU A 14 3.49 36.43 -33.23
CA LEU A 14 2.27 35.64 -33.09
C LEU A 14 2.51 34.14 -33.33
N ARG A 15 3.33 33.78 -34.32
CA ARG A 15 3.70 32.38 -34.59
C ARG A 15 4.59 31.81 -33.49
N ALA A 16 5.61 32.56 -33.06
CA ALA A 16 6.49 32.15 -31.96
C ALA A 16 5.72 31.99 -30.64
N ALA A 17 4.76 32.86 -30.33
CA ALA A 17 3.91 32.74 -29.14
C ALA A 17 3.04 31.47 -29.15
N VAL A 18 2.50 31.08 -30.31
CA VAL A 18 1.72 29.84 -30.46
C VAL A 18 2.61 28.59 -30.33
N THR A 19 3.84 28.62 -30.86
CA THR A 19 4.79 27.50 -30.71
C THR A 19 5.27 27.33 -29.28
N VAL A 20 5.53 28.43 -28.56
CA VAL A 20 5.90 28.41 -27.14
C VAL A 20 4.76 27.87 -26.28
N LEU A 21 3.51 28.26 -26.56
CA LEU A 21 2.34 27.75 -25.84
C LEU A 21 2.14 26.23 -26.03
N PHE A 22 2.40 25.71 -27.24
CA PHE A 22 2.34 24.28 -27.54
C PHE A 22 3.42 23.46 -26.80
N ILE A 23 4.64 24.00 -26.68
CA ILE A 23 5.74 23.34 -25.96
C ILE A 23 5.50 23.35 -24.45
N VAL A 24 4.91 24.41 -23.90
CA VAL A 24 4.56 24.52 -22.48
C VAL A 24 3.43 23.54 -22.10
N CYS A 25 2.46 23.29 -23.00
CA CYS A 25 1.42 22.27 -22.77
C CYS A 25 1.95 20.82 -22.82
N LEU A 26 3.03 20.55 -23.57
CA LEU A 26 3.65 19.23 -23.68
C LEU A 26 4.53 18.84 -22.48
N LEU A 27 4.83 19.78 -21.58
CA LEU A 27 5.65 19.58 -20.39
C LEU A 27 4.84 19.40 -19.09
N VAL A 28 3.50 19.32 -19.18
CA VAL A 28 2.69 18.95 -18.01
C VAL A 28 2.93 17.47 -17.72
N PRO A 29 3.56 17.09 -16.59
CA PRO A 29 3.68 15.69 -16.26
C PRO A 29 2.28 15.14 -16.02
N LEU A 30 1.95 14.05 -16.68
CA LEU A 30 0.82 13.19 -16.34
C LEU A 30 1.09 12.59 -14.94
N ALA A 31 0.90 13.39 -13.89
CA ALA A 31 0.75 12.90 -12.52
C ALA A 31 -0.66 12.28 -12.39
N GLY A 32 -0.93 11.26 -13.21
CA GLY A 32 -2.19 10.56 -13.29
C GLY A 32 -2.12 9.25 -12.52
N PHE A 33 -2.96 9.16 -11.48
CA PHE A 33 -3.35 7.95 -10.76
C PHE A 33 -2.28 7.31 -9.85
N ALA A 34 -2.00 7.98 -8.73
CA ALA A 34 -1.83 7.21 -7.50
C ALA A 34 -3.21 6.66 -7.12
N GLN A 35 -3.64 5.57 -7.76
CA GLN A 35 -4.80 4.82 -7.31
C GLN A 35 -4.38 4.19 -5.98
N SER A 36 -4.69 4.88 -4.89
CA SER A 36 -4.62 4.29 -3.56
C SER A 36 -5.73 3.26 -3.49
N ASP A 37 -5.52 2.10 -4.12
CA ASP A 37 -6.28 0.89 -3.83
C ASP A 37 -6.31 0.82 -2.31
N ALA A 38 -7.52 0.91 -1.75
CA ALA A 38 -7.73 1.17 -0.34
C ALA A 38 -6.97 0.11 0.46
N ALA A 39 -5.78 0.48 0.93
CA ALA A 39 -4.80 -0.43 1.49
C ALA A 39 -5.42 -1.09 2.71
N ARG A 40 -5.78 -2.37 2.58
CA ARG A 40 -6.35 -3.12 3.69
C ARG A 40 -5.24 -3.38 4.71
N SER A 41 -5.62 -3.51 5.97
CA SER A 41 -4.68 -3.86 7.05
C SER A 41 -5.26 -4.90 7.98
N VAL A 42 -4.37 -5.69 8.56
CA VAL A 42 -4.67 -6.57 9.69
C VAL A 42 -3.70 -6.27 10.81
N GLU A 43 -4.23 -6.21 12.02
CA GLU A 43 -3.48 -6.00 13.24
C GLU A 43 -4.14 -6.76 14.39
N GLY A 44 -3.46 -6.82 15.52
CA GLY A 44 -3.94 -7.52 16.70
C GLY A 44 -2.80 -7.82 17.65
N LYS A 45 -3.06 -8.70 18.60
CA LYS A 45 -2.07 -9.15 19.58
C LYS A 45 -1.83 -10.65 19.50
N VAL A 46 -0.58 -11.03 19.77
CA VAL A 46 -0.20 -12.41 20.02
C VAL A 46 -0.27 -12.66 21.52
N TYR A 47 -0.93 -13.74 21.91
CA TYR A 47 -1.00 -14.22 23.28
C TYR A 47 -0.36 -15.60 23.40
N GLY A 48 0.38 -15.81 24.48
CA GLY A 48 0.91 -17.11 24.88
C GLY A 48 -0.05 -17.85 25.82
N ALA A 49 0.51 -18.69 26.68
CA ALA A 49 -0.23 -19.37 27.72
C ALA A 49 -0.95 -18.36 28.64
N GLN A 50 -2.12 -18.76 29.17
CA GLN A 50 -2.92 -17.96 30.10
C GLN A 50 -3.30 -16.56 29.56
N SER A 51 -3.37 -16.39 28.24
CA SER A 51 -3.72 -15.12 27.58
C SER A 51 -2.76 -13.97 27.92
N VAL A 52 -1.50 -14.29 28.24
CA VAL A 52 -0.44 -13.28 28.46
C VAL A 52 0.06 -12.78 27.11
N PRO A 53 0.17 -11.45 26.89
CA PRO A 53 0.73 -10.92 25.65
C PRO A 53 2.13 -11.46 25.37
N GLN A 54 2.36 -11.95 24.16
CA GLN A 54 3.61 -12.59 23.76
C GLN A 54 4.43 -11.65 22.89
N SER A 55 5.48 -11.09 23.48
CA SER A 55 6.51 -10.38 22.74
C SER A 55 7.44 -11.32 21.98
N SER A 56 8.07 -10.81 20.92
CA SER A 56 9.09 -11.51 20.12
C SER A 56 8.60 -12.79 19.44
N ALA A 57 7.28 -12.94 19.27
CA ALA A 57 6.70 -13.94 18.39
C ALA A 57 6.84 -13.48 16.94
N VAL A 58 7.10 -14.41 16.03
CA VAL A 58 7.10 -14.14 14.60
C VAL A 58 5.69 -14.36 14.08
N VAL A 59 5.05 -13.31 13.60
CA VAL A 59 3.75 -13.37 12.92
C VAL A 59 4.00 -13.47 11.42
N TYR A 60 3.35 -14.41 10.77
CA TYR A 60 3.48 -14.68 9.34
C TYR A 60 2.16 -14.38 8.64
N LEU A 61 2.26 -13.69 7.50
CA LEU A 61 1.17 -13.44 6.58
C LEU A 61 1.54 -14.00 5.21
N GLN A 62 0.83 -15.04 4.78
CA GLN A 62 1.01 -15.66 3.47
C GLN A 62 -0.08 -15.21 2.51
N ASP A 63 0.35 -14.71 1.35
CA ASP A 63 -0.52 -14.38 0.22
C ASP A 63 -0.92 -15.67 -0.51
N SER A 64 -2.20 -15.98 -0.62
CA SER A 64 -2.65 -17.25 -1.23
C SER A 64 -2.48 -17.29 -2.76
N LYS A 65 -2.39 -16.13 -3.42
CA LYS A 65 -2.22 -16.01 -4.87
C LYS A 65 -0.77 -16.23 -5.29
N THR A 66 0.17 -15.68 -4.52
CA THR A 66 1.61 -15.69 -4.85
C THR A 66 2.45 -16.60 -3.97
N ASN A 67 1.90 -17.10 -2.86
CA ASN A 67 2.61 -17.82 -1.80
C ASN A 67 3.74 -17.03 -1.12
N ASN A 68 3.84 -15.72 -1.37
CA ASN A 68 4.80 -14.87 -0.68
C ASN A 68 4.45 -14.76 0.81
N ILE A 69 5.46 -14.89 1.67
CA ILE A 69 5.33 -14.78 3.12
C ILE A 69 5.97 -13.47 3.57
N LYS A 70 5.18 -12.62 4.22
CA LYS A 70 5.68 -11.47 4.98
C LYS A 70 5.71 -11.86 6.46
N SER A 71 6.69 -11.36 7.19
CA SER A 71 6.80 -11.58 8.64
C SER A 71 6.87 -10.27 9.41
N PHE A 72 6.40 -10.31 10.66
CA PHE A 72 6.47 -9.22 11.62
C PHE A 72 6.81 -9.80 13.00
N ILE A 73 7.69 -9.14 13.75
CA ILE A 73 8.03 -9.56 15.12
C ILE A 73 7.14 -8.79 16.09
N SER A 74 6.37 -9.49 16.92
CA SER A 74 5.46 -8.84 17.86
C SER A 74 6.21 -7.94 18.85
N THR A 75 5.61 -6.79 19.13
CA THR A 75 6.15 -5.77 20.04
C THR A 75 6.13 -6.24 21.50
N GLN A 76 6.62 -5.42 22.43
CA GLN A 76 6.67 -5.75 23.85
C GLN A 76 5.29 -6.06 24.45
N ASP A 77 4.23 -5.40 23.96
CA ASP A 77 2.83 -5.62 24.35
C ASP A 77 2.11 -6.68 23.51
N GLY A 78 2.86 -7.44 22.70
CA GLY A 78 2.36 -8.51 21.83
C GLY A 78 1.73 -8.04 20.53
N SER A 79 1.70 -6.75 20.24
CA SER A 79 1.03 -6.19 19.07
C SER A 79 1.77 -6.49 17.75
N TYR A 80 1.01 -6.61 16.66
CA TYR A 80 1.53 -6.74 15.30
C TYR A 80 0.64 -6.01 14.29
N ARG A 81 1.19 -5.68 13.12
CA ARG A 81 0.42 -5.07 12.02
C ARG A 81 1.02 -5.36 10.65
N PHE A 82 0.14 -5.69 9.70
CA PHE A 82 0.43 -5.68 8.27
C PHE A 82 -0.51 -4.70 7.57
N GLY A 83 0.06 -3.74 6.84
CA GLY A 83 -0.68 -2.80 6.01
C GLY A 83 -0.50 -3.09 4.51
N GLN A 84 -1.20 -2.33 3.67
CA GLN A 84 -1.09 -2.43 2.21
C GLN A 84 -1.41 -3.83 1.68
N LEU A 85 -2.40 -4.47 2.29
CA LEU A 85 -2.93 -5.74 1.80
C LEU A 85 -3.88 -5.48 0.64
N SER A 86 -3.84 -6.37 -0.35
CA SER A 86 -4.76 -6.32 -1.48
C SER A 86 -6.14 -6.79 -1.01
N PRO A 87 -7.23 -6.06 -1.31
CA PRO A 87 -8.58 -6.46 -0.88
C PRO A 87 -9.13 -7.67 -1.64
N ASP A 88 -8.57 -7.98 -2.81
CA ASP A 88 -8.96 -9.08 -3.71
C ASP A 88 -8.21 -10.40 -3.46
N VAL A 89 -7.35 -10.45 -2.44
CA VAL A 89 -6.53 -11.62 -2.12
C VAL A 89 -6.92 -12.21 -0.76
N ASP A 90 -7.01 -13.54 -0.70
CA ASP A 90 -7.11 -14.28 0.56
C ASP A 90 -5.72 -14.42 1.20
N TYR A 91 -5.63 -14.22 2.51
CA TYR A 91 -4.38 -14.39 3.26
C TYR A 91 -4.50 -15.41 4.37
N GLN A 92 -3.41 -16.13 4.64
CA GLN A 92 -3.26 -16.96 5.83
C GLN A 92 -2.36 -16.25 6.84
N LEU A 93 -2.84 -16.15 8.08
CA LEU A 93 -2.19 -15.46 9.18
C LEU A 93 -1.96 -16.42 10.35
N TRP A 94 -0.74 -16.49 10.88
CA TRP A 94 -0.43 -17.26 12.08
C TRP A 94 0.78 -16.70 12.81
N ALA A 95 0.95 -17.07 14.07
CA ALA A 95 2.11 -16.72 14.89
C ALA A 95 2.91 -17.96 15.27
N GLU A 96 4.22 -17.77 15.46
CA GLU A 96 5.12 -18.77 16.02
C GLU A 96 6.01 -18.13 17.09
N TYR A 97 6.25 -18.86 18.17
CA TYR A 97 7.22 -18.48 19.20
C TYR A 97 7.84 -19.73 19.80
N LYS A 98 9.17 -19.84 19.73
CA LYS A 98 9.94 -20.98 20.27
C LYS A 98 9.36 -22.35 19.88
N GLY A 99 8.97 -22.51 18.62
CA GLY A 99 8.40 -23.75 18.07
C GLY A 99 6.90 -23.96 18.34
N LYS A 100 6.27 -23.16 19.22
CA LYS A 100 4.82 -23.15 19.41
C LYS A 100 4.14 -22.32 18.33
N LYS A 101 3.03 -22.80 17.77
CA LYS A 101 2.29 -22.14 16.69
C LYS A 101 0.86 -21.83 17.10
N SER A 102 0.31 -20.73 16.60
CA SER A 102 -1.13 -20.47 16.68
C SER A 102 -1.90 -21.30 15.65
N ASP A 103 -3.24 -21.28 15.75
CA ASP A 103 -4.08 -21.60 14.60
C ASP A 103 -3.79 -20.65 13.42
N LYS A 104 -3.97 -21.15 12.20
CA LYS A 104 -4.01 -20.32 11.01
C LYS A 104 -5.38 -19.65 10.91
N LYS A 105 -5.39 -18.34 10.72
CA LYS A 105 -6.59 -17.54 10.46
C LYS A 105 -6.62 -17.13 8.99
N THR A 106 -7.77 -17.31 8.36
CA THR A 106 -8.00 -16.88 6.98
C THR A 106 -8.60 -15.49 6.95
N ILE A 107 -7.96 -14.60 6.22
CA ILE A 107 -8.49 -13.28 5.87
C ILE A 107 -9.02 -13.40 4.46
N SER A 108 -10.34 -13.49 4.32
CA SER A 108 -10.96 -13.61 2.99
C SER A 108 -11.08 -12.26 2.30
N SER A 109 -10.87 -12.26 0.99
CA SER A 109 -11.15 -11.20 0.01
C SER A 109 -12.64 -10.80 -0.02
N PHE A 110 -13.55 -11.71 0.33
CA PHE A 110 -14.99 -11.41 0.43
C PHE A 110 -15.34 -10.54 1.65
N ASN A 111 -14.42 -10.36 2.61
CA ASN A 111 -14.64 -9.49 3.74
C ASN A 111 -14.25 -8.04 3.38
N SER A 112 -15.23 -7.14 3.38
CA SER A 112 -15.10 -5.74 2.95
C SER A 112 -14.45 -4.79 3.98
N LYS A 113 -14.08 -5.27 5.18
CA LYS A 113 -13.44 -4.44 6.20
C LYS A 113 -12.04 -4.01 5.77
N LYS A 114 -11.80 -2.69 5.76
CA LYS A 114 -10.48 -2.08 5.48
C LYS A 114 -9.43 -2.35 6.56
N GLN A 115 -9.86 -2.57 7.80
CA GLN A 115 -9.01 -2.86 8.94
C GLN A 115 -9.59 -4.05 9.68
N LEU A 116 -8.79 -5.09 9.87
CA LEU A 116 -9.16 -6.26 10.67
C LEU A 116 -8.35 -6.30 11.95
N PHE A 117 -9.03 -6.68 13.02
CA PHE A 117 -8.42 -6.98 14.30
C PHE A 117 -8.52 -8.49 14.53
N ILE A 118 -7.38 -9.17 14.58
CA ILE A 118 -7.29 -10.62 14.76
C ILE A 118 -6.27 -10.93 15.84
N ASP A 119 -6.71 -11.43 16.97
CA ASP A 119 -5.80 -11.92 18.00
C ASP A 119 -5.38 -13.36 17.72
N LEU A 120 -4.11 -13.67 17.99
CA LEU A 120 -3.50 -14.96 17.75
C LEU A 120 -3.08 -15.57 19.08
N HIS A 121 -3.52 -16.80 19.34
CA HIS A 121 -3.18 -17.52 20.56
C HIS A 121 -2.26 -18.69 20.21
N LEU A 122 -1.09 -18.73 20.82
CA LEU A 122 -0.15 -19.84 20.66
C LEU A 122 -0.74 -21.08 21.32
N LYS A 123 -0.62 -22.22 20.63
CA LYS A 123 -0.96 -23.52 21.20
C LYS A 123 0.14 -23.95 22.17
N ASP A 124 -0.27 -24.66 23.22
CA ASP A 124 0.64 -25.19 24.23
C ASP A 124 1.51 -26.32 23.71
#